data_AF-A0A3C0ZUJ5-F1
#
_entry.id   AF-A0A3C0ZUJ5-F1
#
_cell.length_a   1.000
_cell.length_b   1.000
_cell.length_c   1.000
_cell.angle_alpha   90.00
_cell.angle_beta   90.00
_cell.angle_gamma   90.00
#
_symmetry.space_group_name_H-M   'P 1'
#
loop_
_entity.id
_entity.type
_entity.pdbx_description
1 polymer ?
#
loop_
_entity_poly.entity_id
_entity_poly.type
_entity_poly.pdbx_seq_one_letter_code
_entity_poly.pdbx_strand_id
1 'polypeptide(L)'
;MAILVTGGAGFIGSHTVVELLDAGYDVVVADNLYNAKEMVLDRIEMITGKRPAFYQQDICDREGLEAIFEKEKIDAVIHFAGYKAVGESTQKPI
;
A
#
# COMPACT_ATOMS: atom_id res chain seq x y z
N MET A 1 12.09 -7.00 -8.11
CA MET A 1 12.56 -6.84 -6.73
C MET A 1 11.81 -5.64 -6.23
N ALA A 2 10.83 -5.84 -5.36
CA ALA A 2 9.79 -4.84 -5.13
C ALA A 2 9.68 -4.42 -3.66
N ILE A 3 9.20 -3.19 -3.47
CA ILE A 3 8.86 -2.65 -2.15
C ILE A 3 7.36 -2.80 -1.95
N LEU A 4 6.96 -3.55 -0.92
CA LEU A 4 5.57 -3.64 -0.50
C LEU A 4 5.23 -2.43 0.37
N VAL A 5 4.24 -1.63 -0.06
CA VAL A 5 3.73 -0.49 0.70
C VAL A 5 2.32 -0.82 1.16
N THR A 6 2.17 -1.15 2.46
CA THR A 6 0.84 -1.33 3.05
C THR A 6 0.22 0.04 3.34
N GLY A 7 -1.09 0.21 3.13
CA GLY A 7 -1.72 1.52 3.27
C GLY A 7 -1.27 2.51 2.19
N GLY A 8 -0.77 1.99 1.06
CA GLY A 8 -0.19 2.78 -0.04
C GLY A 8 -1.19 3.63 -0.80
N ALA A 9 -2.50 3.40 -0.67
CA ALA A 9 -3.52 4.30 -1.20
C ALA A 9 -3.88 5.43 -0.21
N GLY A 10 -3.36 5.38 1.01
CA GLY A 10 -3.50 6.42 2.03
C GLY A 10 -2.71 7.69 1.72
N PHE A 11 -2.87 8.71 2.56
CA PHE A 11 -2.26 10.04 2.32
C PHE A 11 -0.73 9.98 2.21
N ILE A 12 -0.02 9.52 3.25
CA ILE A 12 1.46 9.45 3.21
C ILE A 12 1.92 8.29 2.30
N GLY A 13 1.19 7.18 2.31
CA GLY A 13 1.48 6.01 1.49
C GLY A 13 1.55 6.34 0.01
N SER A 14 0.55 7.06 -0.52
CA SER A 14 0.47 7.39 -1.95
C SER A 14 1.59 8.31 -2.42
N HIS A 15 1.97 9.30 -1.62
CA HIS A 15 3.14 10.13 -1.90
C HIS A 15 4.43 9.31 -1.86
N THR A 16 4.56 8.39 -0.91
CA THR A 16 5.73 7.50 -0.85
C THR A 16 5.79 6.60 -2.09
N VAL A 17 4.65 6.07 -2.55
CA VAL A 17 4.57 5.26 -3.77
C VAL A 17 5.02 6.06 -5.00
N VAL A 18 4.60 7.33 -5.12
CA VAL A 18 5.04 8.23 -6.20
C VAL A 18 6.57 8.35 -6.20
N GLU A 19 7.17 8.73 -5.07
CA GLU A 19 8.62 8.93 -4.97
C GLU A 19 9.41 7.64 -5.25
N LEU A 20 8.90 6.48 -4.82
CA LEU A 20 9.53 5.20 -5.10
C LEU A 20 9.50 4.85 -6.60
N LEU A 21 8.37 5.07 -7.26
CA LEU A 21 8.22 4.80 -8.70
C LEU A 21 9.09 5.73 -9.56
N ASP A 22 9.19 7.00 -9.17
CA ASP A 22 10.04 8.01 -9.81
C ASP A 22 11.54 7.71 -9.59
N ALA A 23 11.90 7.19 -8.41
CA ALA A 23 13.24 6.68 -8.13
C ALA A 23 13.57 5.36 -8.85
N GLY A 24 12.61 4.77 -9.56
CA GLY A 24 12.81 3.58 -10.40
C GLY A 24 12.62 2.25 -9.69
N TYR A 25 12.04 2.23 -8.49
CA TYR A 25 11.68 0.99 -7.79
C TYR A 25 10.41 0.36 -8.35
N ASP A 26 10.33 -0.96 -8.30
CA ASP A 26 9.06 -1.69 -8.43
C ASP A 26 8.28 -1.56 -7.12
N VAL A 27 7.00 -1.19 -7.20
CA VAL A 27 6.15 -0.97 -6.02
C VAL A 27 4.91 -1.85 -6.08
N VAL A 28 4.65 -2.55 -4.97
CA VAL A 28 3.43 -3.31 -4.72
C VAL A 28 2.65 -2.60 -3.62
N VAL A 29 1.38 -2.30 -3.84
CA VAL A 29 0.49 -1.69 -2.85
C VAL A 29 -0.50 -2.73 -2.33
N ALA A 30 -0.59 -2.85 -1.01
CA ALA A 30 -1.65 -3.59 -0.32
C ALA A 30 -2.48 -2.63 0.54
N ASP A 31 -3.76 -2.48 0.24
CA ASP A 31 -4.65 -1.56 0.95
C ASP A 31 -6.09 -2.07 0.89
N ASN A 32 -6.78 -2.18 2.03
CA ASN A 32 -8.19 -2.60 2.06
C ASN A 32 -9.17 -1.45 1.70
N LEU A 33 -8.65 -0.25 1.44
CA LEU A 33 -9.38 0.96 1.09
C LEU A 33 -10.30 1.49 2.19
N TYR A 34 -10.12 1.06 3.44
CA TYR A 34 -10.96 1.47 4.57
C TYR A 34 -11.05 2.99 4.74
N ASN A 35 -9.93 3.69 4.54
CA ASN A 35 -9.85 5.16 4.61
C ASN A 35 -9.11 5.75 3.41
N ALA A 36 -9.24 5.09 2.25
CA ALA A 36 -8.63 5.49 0.99
C ALA A 36 -9.62 5.26 -0.16
N LYS A 37 -9.23 5.62 -1.38
CA LYS A 37 -10.04 5.40 -2.59
C LYS A 37 -9.18 4.78 -3.66
N GLU A 38 -9.73 3.82 -4.40
CA GLU A 38 -9.00 3.15 -5.49
C GLU A 38 -8.51 4.12 -6.57
N MET A 39 -9.26 5.21 -6.82
CA MET A 39 -8.86 6.30 -7.74
C MET A 39 -7.47 6.89 -7.45
N VAL A 40 -6.94 6.74 -6.23
CA VAL A 40 -5.58 7.17 -5.89
C VAL A 40 -4.55 6.46 -6.77
N LEU A 41 -4.77 5.20 -7.16
CA LEU A 41 -3.89 4.44 -8.05
C LEU A 41 -3.83 5.08 -9.44
N ASP A 42 -4.96 5.54 -9.97
CA ASP A 42 -5.01 6.24 -11.25
C ASP A 42 -4.27 7.58 -11.18
N ARG A 43 -4.31 8.25 -10.03
CA ARG A 43 -3.56 9.50 -9.79
C ARG A 43 -2.05 9.25 -9.70
N ILE A 44 -1.63 8.16 -9.05
CA ILE A 44 -0.23 7.74 -9.00
C ILE A 44 0.29 7.47 -10.42
N GLU A 45 -0.48 6.73 -11.23
CA GLU A 45 -0.12 6.44 -12.62
C GLU A 45 -0.06 7.72 -13.47
N MET A 46 -1.01 8.65 -13.28
CA MET A 46 -1.01 9.95 -13.96
C MET A 46 0.23 10.79 -13.62
N ILE A 47 0.76 10.70 -12.39
CA ILE A 47 1.92 11.48 -11.94
C ILE A 47 3.23 10.85 -12.44
N THR A 48 3.38 9.54 -12.26
CA THR A 48 4.65 8.83 -12.47
C THR A 48 4.78 8.20 -13.86
N GLY A 49 3.67 8.10 -14.60
CA GLY A 49 3.56 7.31 -15.83
C GLY A 49 3.62 5.80 -15.60
N LYS A 50 3.60 5.33 -14.34
CA LYS A 50 3.67 3.93 -13.96
C LYS A 50 2.56 3.58 -12.96
N ARG A 51 1.87 2.47 -13.21
CA ARG A 51 0.89 1.94 -12.27
C ARG A 51 1.55 0.93 -11.32
N PRO A 52 1.51 1.12 -9.99
CA PRO A 52 1.98 0.10 -9.05
C PRO A 52 1.09 -1.14 -9.14
N ALA A 53 1.64 -2.32 -8.82
CA ALA A 53 0.80 -3.50 -8.61
C ALA A 53 -0.11 -3.24 -7.39
N PHE A 54 -1.37 -3.62 -7.47
CA PHE A 54 -2.34 -3.35 -6.42
C PHE A 54 -3.08 -4.61 -6.00
N TYR A 55 -3.16 -4.79 -4.68
CA TYR A 55 -3.93 -5.82 -4.01
C TYR A 55 -4.88 -5.15 -3.02
N GLN A 56 -6.19 -5.24 -3.29
CA GLN A 56 -7.18 -4.81 -2.32
C GLN A 56 -7.26 -5.85 -1.20
N GLN A 57 -6.39 -5.71 -0.19
CA GLN A 57 -6.15 -6.73 0.81
C GLN A 57 -6.10 -6.12 2.21
N ASP A 58 -6.78 -6.77 3.16
CA ASP A 58 -6.60 -6.48 4.57
C ASP A 58 -5.29 -7.11 5.07
N ILE A 59 -4.43 -6.32 5.70
CA ILE A 59 -3.15 -6.78 6.24
C ILE A 59 -3.31 -7.73 7.44
N CYS A 60 -4.46 -7.72 8.10
CA CYS A 60 -4.77 -8.64 9.18
C CYS A 60 -5.21 -10.03 8.67
N ASP A 61 -5.55 -10.15 7.38
CA ASP A 61 -5.78 -11.43 6.72
C ASP A 61 -4.44 -12.03 6.29
N ARG A 62 -3.97 -12.99 7.11
CA ARG A 62 -2.70 -13.69 6.93
C ARG A 62 -2.63 -14.43 5.60
N GLU A 63 -3.68 -15.14 5.21
CA GLU A 63 -3.64 -15.98 4.00
C GLU A 63 -3.54 -15.10 2.75
N GLY A 64 -4.32 -14.02 2.71
CA GLY A 64 -4.24 -13.04 1.63
C GLY A 64 -2.89 -12.34 1.56
N LEU A 65 -2.27 -12.03 2.71
CA LEU A 65 -0.93 -11.43 2.74
C LEU A 65 0.15 -12.44 2.31
N GLU A 66 0.09 -13.68 2.79
CA GLU A 66 1.01 -14.77 2.37
C GLU A 66 0.97 -14.97 0.85
N ALA A 67 -0.22 -14.95 0.24
CA ALA A 67 -0.37 -15.04 -1.22
C ALA A 67 0.32 -13.88 -1.99
N ILE A 68 0.36 -12.67 -1.42
CA ILE A 68 1.10 -11.55 -2.01
C ILE A 68 2.60 -11.81 -1.96
N PHE A 69 3.12 -12.27 -0.82
CA PHE A 69 4.55 -12.58 -0.66
C PHE A 69 5.02 -13.79 -1.50
N GLU A 70 4.13 -14.74 -1.79
CA GLU A 70 4.43 -15.86 -2.69
C GLU A 70 4.44 -15.42 -4.16
N LYS A 71 3.52 -14.54 -4.54
CA LYS A 71 3.37 -14.06 -5.91
C LYS A 71 4.41 -13.01 -6.29
N GLU A 72 4.75 -12.11 -5.38
CA GLU A 72 5.64 -10.98 -5.60
C GLU A 72 7.01 -11.22 -4.95
N LYS A 73 8.09 -10.86 -5.65
CA LYS A 73 9.44 -10.86 -5.05
C LYS A 73 9.66 -9.59 -4.25
N ILE A 74 9.23 -9.60 -2.98
CA ILE A 74 9.33 -8.48 -2.05
C ILE A 74 10.68 -8.50 -1.31
N ASP A 75 11.40 -7.38 -1.36
CA ASP A 75 12.71 -7.21 -0.70
C ASP A 75 12.64 -6.29 0.52
N ALA A 76 11.65 -5.40 0.57
CA ALA A 76 11.43 -4.48 1.67
C ALA A 76 9.93 -4.18 1.84
N VAL A 77 9.57 -3.76 3.05
CA VAL A 77 8.21 -3.38 3.42
C VAL A 77 8.22 -1.99 4.05
N ILE A 78 7.32 -1.12 3.59
CA ILE A 78 6.96 0.14 4.27
C ILE A 78 5.53 0.01 4.75
N HIS A 79 5.33 0.09 6.06
CA HIS A 79 4.05 -0.25 6.70
C HIS A 79 3.29 1.00 7.15
N PHE A 80 2.36 1.49 6.33
CA PHE A 80 1.48 2.63 6.68
C PHE A 80 0.06 2.21 7.06
N ALA A 81 -0.35 0.98 6.75
CA ALA A 81 -1.68 0.50 7.10
C ALA A 81 -1.86 0.50 8.62
N GLY A 82 -2.86 1.24 9.09
CA GLY A 82 -3.16 1.41 10.50
C GLY A 82 -4.24 2.46 10.71
N TYR A 83 -5.05 2.31 11.76
CA TYR A 83 -6.01 3.35 12.12
C TYR A 83 -5.24 4.53 12.71
N LYS A 84 -5.41 5.70 12.10
CA LYS A 84 -4.69 6.93 12.47
C LYS A 84 -5.50 7.90 13.32
N ALA A 85 -6.83 7.71 13.37
CA ALA A 85 -7.68 8.52 14.22
C ALA A 85 -7.55 8.04 15.67
N VAL A 86 -7.05 8.91 16.56
CA VAL A 86 -6.75 8.57 17.97
C VAL A 86 -7.91 7.85 18.67
N GLY A 87 -9.14 8.31 18.46
CA GLY A 87 -10.31 7.69 19.07
C GLY A 87 -10.61 6.27 18.59
N GLU A 88 -10.37 6.00 17.30
CA GLU A 88 -10.60 4.67 16.73
C GLU A 88 -9.44 3.71 17.01
N SER A 89 -8.19 4.16 16.85
CA SER A 89 -7.01 3.32 17.01
C SER A 89 -6.82 2.80 18.43
N THR A 90 -7.25 3.59 19.42
CA THR A 90 -7.24 3.17 20.83
C THR A 90 -8.31 2.13 21.16
N GLN A 91 -9.40 2.07 20.38
CA GLN A 91 -10.47 1.08 20.55
C GLN A 91 -10.23 -0.18 19.72
N LYS A 92 -9.54 -0.06 18.59
CA LYS A 92 -9.24 -1.13 17.64
C LYS A 92 -7.75 -1.10 17.26
N PRO A 93 -6.84 -1.60 18.12
CA PRO A 93 -5.43 -1.65 17.77
C PRO A 93 -5.22 -2.63 16.61
N ILE A 94 -4.37 -2.24 15.67
CA ILE A 94 -3.87 -3.05 14.55
C ILE A 94 -2.38 -2.81 14.39
#